data_AF-A0AAD8PUY9-F1
#
_entry.id   AF-A0AAD8PUY9-F1
#
_cell.length_a   1.000
_cell.length_b   1.000
_cell.length_c   1.000
_cell.angle_alpha   90.00
_cell.angle_beta   90.00
_cell.angle_gamma   90.00
#
_symmetry.space_group_name_H-M   'P 1'
#
loop_
_entity.id
_entity.type
_entity.pdbx_description
1 polymer ?
#
loop_
_entity_poly.entity_id
_entity_poly.type
_entity_poly.pdbx_seq_one_letter_code
_entity_poly.pdbx_strand_id
1 'polypeptide(L)'
;MAYSNDIYNRCPHQAFSWGVRYCCKDGKRPLSNCHWVGQGHCDDNICNPNEVTAARNSVGDGYGCRFGREKSLCCTPEMGTLEFNTCSASLCDYDKGLCDLDPWADGPDNDDDFSKQASRPSMNASGVIIRPRGYPGSSFLFDGIDGNQVLSRAFTISDPNCRVTKLKKIDPNTITKPEKQAKWATEHGVEIQYIKSFTSTAVTGNLPSKRRLTTTGYIGKKHMNEYFNNPNGLSTPYRATNTSRATRNPSAAMFEAIGSYTNRRSLFLVTRSLNSVKRRVFEGIDPLSKDRLQKFVAESIRTGKGEEKFLLFIRETIGTFQYIHDPEVLPRIQETRRRLRETSVEISTQIPMLIFFDEIWDEFDPDWWNTMTDTARGWVTKSIAYIEREYRAAAASPAPPSNWGAVQRAIYTLNRDMVYIKTLPRI
;
A
#
# COMPACT_ATOMS: atom_id res chain seq x y z
N MET A 1 -10.85 5.75 -45.30
CA MET A 1 -11.79 6.27 -44.28
C MET A 1 -12.42 5.07 -43.58
N ALA A 2 -12.23 4.92 -42.27
CA ALA A 2 -12.32 3.62 -41.61
C ALA A 2 -13.06 3.70 -40.27
N TYR A 3 -14.39 3.83 -40.36
CA TYR A 3 -15.34 4.01 -39.24
C TYR A 3 -15.84 2.55 -38.56
N SER A 4 -15.87 1.55 -36.45
CA SER A 4 -16.29 0.36 -35.60
C SER A 4 -17.31 0.86 -34.57
N ASN A 5 -18.57 0.44 -34.73
CA ASN A 5 -19.68 0.82 -33.84
C ASN A 5 -19.95 -0.22 -32.72
N ASP A 6 -19.08 -1.22 -32.59
CA ASP A 6 -19.07 -2.18 -31.46
C ASP A 6 -18.36 -1.63 -30.22
N ILE A 7 -17.76 -0.44 -30.31
CA ILE A 7 -17.35 0.38 -29.15
C ILE A 7 -18.56 1.23 -28.66
N TYR A 8 -19.73 0.58 -28.68
CA TYR A 8 -21.09 1.03 -28.32
C TYR A 8 -21.76 2.14 -29.17
N ASN A 9 -22.84 1.71 -29.85
CA ASN A 9 -23.99 2.48 -30.36
C ASN A 9 -23.80 3.38 -31.60
N ARG A 10 -23.88 2.71 -32.76
CA ARG A 10 -24.40 3.14 -34.08
C ARG A 10 -24.94 4.58 -34.19
N CYS A 11 -24.32 5.38 -35.06
CA CYS A 11 -24.90 6.62 -35.60
C CYS A 11 -25.86 6.34 -36.78
N PRO A 12 -27.14 6.78 -36.73
CA PRO A 12 -28.11 6.55 -37.80
C PRO A 12 -28.21 7.74 -38.78
N HIS A 13 -27.42 7.73 -39.86
CA HIS A 13 -27.66 8.62 -41.00
C HIS A 13 -27.60 7.86 -42.33
N GLN A 14 -28.73 7.83 -43.03
CA GLN A 14 -28.84 7.35 -44.41
C GLN A 14 -28.28 8.42 -45.36
N ALA A 15 -27.17 8.13 -46.06
CA ALA A 15 -26.86 8.71 -47.37
C ALA A 15 -25.68 7.98 -48.05
N PHE A 16 -25.91 7.56 -49.29
CA PHE A 16 -24.97 7.01 -50.26
C PHE A 16 -23.51 7.55 -50.15
N SER A 17 -22.61 6.74 -49.59
CA SER A 17 -21.15 6.84 -49.84
C SER A 17 -20.45 5.53 -49.46
N TRP A 18 -19.39 5.16 -50.19
CA TRP A 18 -18.69 3.88 -50.04
C TRP A 18 -17.72 3.88 -48.85
N GLY A 19 -18.25 3.84 -47.62
CA GLY A 19 -17.45 3.71 -46.41
C GLY A 19 -18.30 3.63 -45.15
N VAL A 20 -17.98 2.67 -44.28
CA VAL A 20 -18.62 2.57 -42.95
C VAL A 20 -18.18 3.76 -42.10
N ARG A 21 -19.11 4.34 -41.32
CA ARG A 21 -18.86 5.46 -40.42
C ARG A 21 -19.09 5.08 -38.97
N TYR A 22 -18.23 5.59 -38.08
CA TYR A 22 -18.37 5.52 -36.63
C TYR A 22 -18.50 6.91 -36.04
N CYS A 23 -18.89 6.99 -34.78
CA CYS A 23 -18.94 8.23 -34.02
C CYS A 23 -18.06 8.13 -32.78
N CYS A 24 -17.12 9.07 -32.64
CA CYS A 24 -16.53 9.38 -31.33
C CYS A 24 -17.42 10.40 -30.62
N LYS A 25 -17.34 10.47 -29.29
CA LYS A 25 -17.89 11.59 -28.53
C LYS A 25 -17.17 12.89 -28.94
N ASP A 26 -17.90 13.99 -29.06
CA ASP A 26 -17.32 15.25 -29.50
C ASP A 26 -16.22 15.77 -28.55
N GLY A 27 -15.26 16.51 -29.13
CA GLY A 27 -14.18 17.19 -28.41
C GLY A 27 -12.94 16.35 -28.08
N LYS A 28 -13.03 15.01 -27.94
CA LYS A 28 -11.88 14.15 -27.61
C LYS A 28 -11.85 12.87 -28.45
N ARG A 29 -10.91 12.81 -29.41
CA ARG A 29 -10.65 11.61 -30.22
C ARG A 29 -9.56 10.77 -29.55
N PRO A 30 -9.85 9.55 -29.04
CA PRO A 30 -8.85 8.69 -28.39
C PRO A 30 -7.92 7.98 -29.41
N LEU A 31 -8.28 8.04 -30.69
CA LEU A 31 -7.54 7.48 -31.82
C LEU A 31 -7.49 8.54 -32.94
N SER A 32 -6.33 8.66 -33.59
CA SER A 32 -6.10 9.52 -34.76
C SER A 32 -5.41 8.73 -35.88
N ASN A 33 -5.23 9.38 -37.05
CA ASN A 33 -4.48 8.87 -38.20
C ASN A 33 -4.92 7.46 -38.70
N CYS A 34 -6.18 7.11 -38.45
CA CYS A 34 -6.77 5.81 -38.72
C CYS A 34 -6.76 5.44 -40.22
N HIS A 35 -6.00 4.42 -40.59
CA HIS A 35 -5.83 3.93 -41.97
C HIS A 35 -5.81 2.39 -42.04
N TRP A 36 -6.13 1.80 -43.19
CA TRP A 36 -6.09 0.35 -43.37
C TRP A 36 -4.71 -0.13 -43.83
N VAL A 37 -4.19 -1.16 -43.16
CA VAL A 37 -2.93 -1.83 -43.48
C VAL A 37 -3.23 -3.26 -43.97
N GLY A 38 -2.61 -3.62 -45.10
CA GLY A 38 -2.87 -4.85 -45.85
C GLY A 38 -2.98 -4.56 -47.35
N GLN A 39 -1.89 -4.77 -48.09
CA GLN A 39 -1.86 -4.66 -49.56
C GLN A 39 -1.91 -6.05 -50.23
N GLY A 40 -2.27 -6.11 -51.52
CA GLY A 40 -2.23 -7.34 -52.32
C GLY A 40 -3.14 -8.45 -51.80
N HIS A 41 -2.56 -9.45 -51.14
CA HIS A 41 -3.29 -10.56 -50.50
C HIS A 41 -3.46 -10.40 -48.98
N CYS A 42 -3.07 -9.23 -48.44
CA CYS A 42 -3.15 -8.85 -47.02
C CYS A 42 -2.25 -9.68 -46.10
N ASP A 43 -1.07 -10.01 -46.61
CA ASP A 43 0.03 -10.69 -45.91
C ASP A 43 0.62 -9.74 -44.85
N ASP A 44 0.92 -8.50 -45.25
CA ASP A 44 1.37 -7.42 -44.37
C ASP A 44 0.18 -6.66 -43.78
N ASN A 45 -0.54 -7.25 -42.83
CA ASN A 45 -1.68 -6.64 -42.14
C ASN A 45 -1.37 -6.20 -40.69
N ILE A 46 -0.08 -6.01 -40.36
CA ILE A 46 0.40 -5.66 -39.02
C ILE A 46 0.53 -4.14 -38.90
N CYS A 47 -0.03 -3.56 -37.82
CA CYS A 47 0.10 -2.13 -37.55
C CYS A 47 1.52 -1.74 -37.11
N ASN A 48 1.90 -0.47 -37.30
CA ASN A 48 3.17 0.04 -36.81
C ASN A 48 3.28 -0.10 -35.27
N PRO A 49 4.49 -0.24 -34.68
CA PRO A 49 4.65 -0.42 -33.23
C PRO A 49 4.06 0.70 -32.35
N ASN A 50 3.80 1.88 -32.93
CA ASN A 50 3.19 3.03 -32.26
C ASN A 50 1.66 3.11 -32.47
N GLU A 51 1.03 2.09 -33.06
CA GLU A 51 -0.38 2.07 -33.45
C GLU A 51 -1.12 0.86 -32.89
N VAL A 52 -2.45 0.96 -32.85
CA VAL A 52 -3.34 -0.13 -32.39
C VAL A 52 -4.28 -0.58 -33.49
N THR A 53 -4.52 -1.89 -33.57
CA THR A 53 -5.56 -2.47 -34.44
C THR A 53 -6.93 -2.19 -33.86
N ALA A 54 -7.66 -1.22 -34.42
CA ALA A 54 -8.99 -0.80 -33.94
C ALA A 54 -10.14 -1.60 -34.57
N ALA A 55 -9.91 -2.25 -35.71
CA ALA A 55 -10.85 -3.13 -36.41
C ALA A 55 -10.12 -4.06 -37.37
N ARG A 56 -10.81 -5.07 -37.90
CA ARG A 56 -10.38 -5.86 -39.07
C ARG A 56 -11.50 -5.94 -40.10
N ASN A 57 -11.13 -6.08 -41.37
CA ASN A 57 -12.08 -6.24 -42.48
C ASN A 57 -11.40 -6.82 -43.73
N SER A 58 -12.11 -7.65 -44.49
CA SER A 58 -11.60 -8.24 -45.74
C SER A 58 -11.42 -7.24 -46.91
N VAL A 59 -11.96 -6.03 -46.83
CA VAL A 59 -11.94 -5.00 -47.90
C VAL A 59 -11.27 -3.71 -47.43
N GLY A 60 -11.59 -3.25 -46.22
CA GLY A 60 -11.14 -1.95 -45.70
C GLY A 60 -11.73 -0.79 -46.51
N ASP A 61 -10.89 0.07 -47.07
CA ASP A 61 -11.26 1.15 -48.00
C ASP A 61 -10.64 1.00 -49.40
N GLY A 62 -10.33 -0.23 -49.82
CA GLY A 62 -9.77 -0.53 -51.14
C GLY A 62 -10.09 -1.95 -51.62
N TYR A 63 -9.25 -2.54 -52.48
CA TYR A 63 -9.47 -3.90 -52.98
C TYR A 63 -9.46 -4.98 -51.90
N GLY A 64 -10.29 -6.01 -52.07
CA GLY A 64 -10.45 -7.11 -51.12
C GLY A 64 -9.24 -8.05 -51.04
N CYS A 65 -8.92 -8.47 -49.81
CA CYS A 65 -7.99 -9.54 -49.52
C CYS A 65 -8.47 -10.88 -50.12
N ARG A 66 -7.53 -11.78 -50.41
CA ARG A 66 -7.84 -13.16 -50.83
C ARG A 66 -7.62 -14.13 -49.67
N PHE A 67 -8.03 -15.40 -49.86
CA PHE A 67 -7.75 -16.51 -48.95
C PHE A 67 -8.22 -16.31 -47.49
N GLY A 68 -9.32 -15.59 -47.30
CA GLY A 68 -9.91 -15.35 -45.96
C GLY A 68 -9.11 -14.39 -45.06
N ARG A 69 -8.10 -13.70 -45.61
CA ARG A 69 -7.31 -12.70 -44.87
C ARG A 69 -8.08 -11.39 -44.71
N GLU A 70 -7.65 -10.58 -43.74
CA GLU A 70 -8.24 -9.28 -43.43
C GLU A 70 -7.17 -8.20 -43.36
N LYS A 71 -7.53 -6.97 -43.70
CA LYS A 71 -6.76 -5.77 -43.37
C LYS A 71 -6.97 -5.44 -41.90
N SER A 72 -5.94 -4.86 -41.28
CA SER A 72 -6.08 -4.23 -39.96
C SER A 72 -6.34 -2.74 -40.14
N LEU A 73 -7.30 -2.20 -39.39
CA LEU A 73 -7.41 -0.76 -39.21
C LEU A 73 -6.42 -0.34 -38.14
N CYS A 74 -5.38 0.38 -38.54
CA CYS A 74 -4.33 0.89 -37.68
C CYS A 74 -4.60 2.36 -37.36
N CYS A 75 -4.57 2.71 -36.07
CA CYS A 75 -4.75 4.07 -35.59
C CYS A 75 -3.65 4.43 -34.59
N THR A 76 -3.21 5.68 -34.61
CA THR A 76 -2.35 6.26 -33.58
C THR A 76 -3.17 6.50 -32.29
N PRO A 77 -2.73 6.04 -31.11
CA PRO A 77 -3.43 6.28 -29.85
C PRO A 77 -3.14 7.69 -29.30
N GLU A 78 -4.20 8.50 -29.15
CA GLU A 78 -4.11 9.87 -28.64
C GLU A 78 -4.00 9.86 -27.11
N MET A 79 -2.82 9.51 -26.59
CA MET A 79 -2.56 9.31 -25.17
C MET A 79 -2.90 10.52 -24.28
N GLY A 80 -2.93 11.73 -24.85
CA GLY A 80 -3.32 12.96 -24.16
C GLY A 80 -4.82 13.24 -24.10
N THR A 81 -5.66 12.55 -24.89
CA THR A 81 -7.12 12.72 -24.85
C THR A 81 -7.83 11.64 -24.01
N LEU A 82 -7.11 10.57 -23.65
CA LEU A 82 -7.59 9.54 -22.74
C LEU A 82 -7.86 10.11 -21.35
N GLU A 83 -9.13 10.16 -20.95
CA GLU A 83 -9.49 10.58 -19.59
C GLU A 83 -8.97 9.55 -18.56
N PHE A 84 -8.25 10.05 -17.56
CA PHE A 84 -7.72 9.29 -16.44
C PHE A 84 -8.33 9.80 -15.14
N ASN A 85 -8.68 8.89 -14.24
CA ASN A 85 -9.24 9.25 -12.95
C ASN A 85 -8.13 9.88 -12.08
N THR A 86 -8.38 11.09 -11.58
CA THR A 86 -7.43 11.85 -10.75
C THR A 86 -7.68 11.59 -9.28
N CYS A 87 -6.87 10.71 -8.69
CA CYS A 87 -6.76 10.46 -7.27
C CYS A 87 -5.80 11.48 -6.62
N SER A 88 -6.13 12.77 -6.76
CA SER A 88 -5.31 13.91 -6.32
C SER A 88 -5.59 14.39 -4.90
N ALA A 89 -6.76 14.06 -4.34
CA ALA A 89 -7.06 14.22 -2.92
C ALA A 89 -6.49 13.03 -2.12
N SER A 90 -6.22 13.27 -0.83
CA SER A 90 -5.69 12.27 0.08
C SER A 90 -6.79 11.34 0.59
N LEU A 91 -6.46 10.08 0.93
CA LEU A 91 -7.41 9.24 1.69
C LEU A 91 -7.83 9.88 3.01
N CYS A 92 -6.97 10.72 3.60
CA CYS A 92 -7.27 11.51 4.79
C CYS A 92 -8.49 12.45 4.61
N ASP A 93 -8.73 12.91 3.38
CA ASP A 93 -9.82 13.83 3.06
C ASP A 93 -11.17 13.10 2.91
N TYR A 94 -11.12 11.82 2.50
CA TYR A 94 -12.27 10.94 2.30
C TYR A 94 -12.66 10.11 3.54
N ASP A 95 -11.72 9.85 4.45
CA ASP A 95 -11.90 9.01 5.62
C ASP A 95 -11.47 9.72 6.90
N LYS A 96 -12.36 10.56 7.46
CA LYS A 96 -12.15 11.18 8.77
C LYS A 96 -11.95 10.09 9.83
N GLY A 97 -10.84 10.15 10.57
CA GLY A 97 -10.39 9.07 11.47
C GLY A 97 -9.29 8.17 10.90
N LEU A 98 -8.96 8.24 9.60
CA LEU A 98 -7.87 7.45 9.01
C LEU A 98 -6.48 8.02 9.36
N CYS A 99 -6.33 9.34 9.25
CA CYS A 99 -5.04 10.04 9.32
C CYS A 99 -4.86 10.93 10.55
N ASP A 100 -5.60 10.60 11.62
CA ASP A 100 -5.52 11.29 12.91
C ASP A 100 -4.08 11.29 13.45
N LEU A 101 -3.79 12.17 14.40
CA LEU A 101 -2.47 12.22 15.02
C LEU A 101 -2.18 10.92 15.77
N ASP A 102 -1.01 10.34 15.53
CA ASP A 102 -0.58 9.17 16.29
C ASP A 102 -0.30 9.58 17.75
N PRO A 103 -0.90 8.91 18.75
CA PRO A 103 -0.82 9.33 20.15
C PRO A 103 0.51 8.98 20.83
N TRP A 104 1.47 8.38 20.11
CA TRP A 104 2.82 8.08 20.58
C TRP A 104 3.90 8.91 19.85
N ALA A 105 3.52 9.69 18.84
CA ALA A 105 4.41 10.62 18.13
C ALA A 105 4.38 12.01 18.81
N ASP A 106 5.34 12.32 19.67
CA ASP A 106 5.36 13.57 20.44
C ASP A 106 6.09 14.73 19.70
N GLY A 107 6.28 15.85 20.40
CA GLY A 107 6.86 17.09 19.86
C GLY A 107 8.40 17.11 19.79
N PRO A 108 9.04 18.29 19.98
CA PRO A 108 10.50 18.42 19.99
C PRO A 108 11.16 17.82 21.24
N ASP A 109 10.39 17.60 22.30
CA ASP A 109 10.90 17.27 23.63
C ASP A 109 11.35 15.80 23.70
N ASN A 110 12.65 15.59 23.90
CA ASN A 110 13.30 14.29 24.14
C ASN A 110 12.91 13.68 25.51
N ASP A 111 11.66 13.83 25.96
CA ASP A 111 11.16 13.47 27.29
C ASP A 111 10.90 11.95 27.42
N ASP A 112 12.00 11.20 27.33
CA ASP A 112 12.18 9.78 27.64
C ASP A 112 12.07 9.49 29.17
N ASP A 113 11.27 10.28 29.90
CA ASP A 113 10.98 10.00 31.29
C ASP A 113 9.89 8.91 31.39
N PHE A 114 10.29 7.76 31.92
CA PHE A 114 9.41 6.64 32.21
C PHE A 114 8.28 7.00 33.19
N SER A 115 8.45 8.03 34.03
CA SER A 115 7.38 8.56 34.89
C SER A 115 6.26 9.20 34.06
N LYS A 116 6.61 9.97 33.02
CA LYS A 116 5.67 10.58 32.07
C LYS A 116 5.08 9.54 31.10
N GLN A 117 5.77 8.44 30.83
CA GLN A 117 5.22 7.33 30.04
C GLN A 117 3.95 6.68 30.67
N ALA A 118 3.65 6.96 31.94
CA ALA A 118 2.39 6.57 32.58
C ALA A 118 1.14 7.29 32.01
N SER A 119 1.28 8.47 31.37
CA SER A 119 0.16 9.21 30.77
C SER A 119 -0.06 8.91 29.28
N ARG A 120 0.93 8.34 28.58
CA ARG A 120 0.77 7.89 27.18
C ARG A 120 -0.21 6.70 27.10
N PRO A 121 -1.03 6.59 26.04
CA PRO A 121 -1.94 5.45 25.88
C PRO A 121 -1.19 4.11 25.87
N SER A 122 -1.76 3.11 26.54
CA SER A 122 -1.21 1.75 26.57
C SER A 122 -1.95 0.83 25.60
N MET A 123 -1.23 -0.17 25.07
CA MET A 123 -1.83 -1.23 24.25
C MET A 123 -2.15 -2.45 25.10
N ASN A 124 -3.29 -3.09 24.83
CA ASN A 124 -3.60 -4.42 25.39
C ASN A 124 -3.21 -5.51 24.37
N ALA A 125 -2.41 -6.48 24.83
CA ALA A 125 -2.03 -7.68 24.10
C ALA A 125 -2.43 -8.92 24.93
N SER A 126 -3.58 -9.53 24.64
CA SER A 126 -4.10 -10.71 25.35
C SER A 126 -4.15 -10.58 26.90
N GLY A 127 -4.38 -9.36 27.41
CA GLY A 127 -4.36 -9.07 28.84
C GLY A 127 -2.96 -8.78 29.43
N VAL A 128 -1.96 -8.50 28.59
CA VAL A 128 -0.75 -7.77 28.97
C VAL A 128 -0.90 -6.31 28.59
N ILE A 129 -0.55 -5.41 29.51
CA ILE A 129 -0.49 -3.96 29.24
C ILE A 129 0.90 -3.64 28.71
N ILE A 130 1.00 -3.06 27.52
CA ILE A 130 2.25 -2.63 26.88
C ILE A 130 2.25 -1.11 26.80
N ARG A 131 3.39 -0.47 27.09
CA ARG A 131 3.59 0.97 26.94
C ARG A 131 4.61 1.26 25.83
N PRO A 132 4.18 1.74 24.65
CA PRO A 132 5.09 2.19 23.60
C PRO A 132 6.02 3.30 24.08
N ARG A 133 7.26 3.34 23.57
CA ARG A 133 8.16 4.47 23.75
C ARG A 133 7.74 5.61 22.81
N GLY A 134 7.93 6.85 23.25
CA GLY A 134 7.69 8.03 22.41
C GLY A 134 8.73 8.15 21.30
N TYR A 135 8.35 8.80 20.20
CA TYR A 135 9.21 9.06 19.04
C TYR A 135 8.86 10.41 18.40
N PRO A 136 9.81 11.07 17.71
CA PRO A 136 9.60 12.41 17.19
C PRO A 136 8.55 12.44 16.07
N GLY A 137 7.55 13.31 16.19
CA GLY A 137 6.61 13.62 15.12
C GLY A 137 7.29 14.16 13.85
N SER A 138 6.57 14.14 12.73
CA SER A 138 7.12 14.33 11.38
C SER A 138 7.89 15.65 11.18
N SER A 139 7.52 16.71 11.91
CA SER A 139 8.20 18.01 11.90
C SER A 139 9.53 18.05 12.66
N PHE A 140 9.76 17.10 13.57
CA PHE A 140 10.92 17.03 14.47
C PHE A 140 11.85 15.84 14.19
N LEU A 141 11.40 14.87 13.39
CA LEU A 141 12.13 13.65 13.02
C LEU A 141 13.60 13.91 12.62
N PHE A 142 13.87 14.98 11.86
CA PHE A 142 15.19 15.34 11.36
C PHE A 142 15.97 16.33 12.25
N ASP A 143 15.42 16.75 13.40
CA ASP A 143 16.08 17.74 14.28
C ASP A 143 17.13 17.09 15.19
N GLY A 144 18.25 17.79 15.40
CA GLY A 144 19.32 17.37 16.32
C GLY A 144 20.22 16.26 15.76
N ILE A 145 21.18 15.80 16.58
CA ILE A 145 22.22 14.84 16.14
C ILE A 145 21.60 13.52 15.64
N ASP A 146 20.54 13.05 16.28
CA ASP A 146 19.85 11.81 15.93
C ASP A 146 19.01 11.93 14.65
N GLY A 147 18.66 13.14 14.22
CA GLY A 147 18.06 13.39 12.90
C GLY A 147 18.94 12.90 11.75
N ASN A 148 20.26 12.88 11.92
CA ASN A 148 21.21 12.34 10.93
C ASN A 148 21.14 10.81 10.79
N GLN A 149 20.49 10.09 11.72
CA GLN A 149 20.28 8.65 11.60
C GLN A 149 19.17 8.31 10.59
N VAL A 150 18.22 9.21 10.40
CA VAL A 150 17.03 9.04 9.54
C VAL A 150 17.48 8.88 8.08
N LEU A 151 16.70 8.15 7.28
CA LEU A 151 16.93 8.14 5.83
C LEU A 151 16.59 9.51 5.24
N SER A 152 17.51 10.13 4.48
CA SER A 152 17.35 11.45 3.85
C SER A 152 16.42 11.44 2.62
N ARG A 153 15.27 10.76 2.76
CA ARG A 153 14.23 10.56 1.76
C ARG A 153 12.86 10.65 2.42
N ALA A 154 11.94 11.35 1.77
CA ALA A 154 10.52 11.32 2.05
C ALA A 154 9.78 10.54 0.95
N PHE A 155 8.86 9.65 1.31
CA PHE A 155 8.18 8.74 0.36
C PHE A 155 6.70 9.06 0.18
N THR A 156 6.27 9.12 -1.08
CA THR A 156 4.85 9.28 -1.46
C THR A 156 4.58 8.65 -2.82
N ILE A 157 3.32 8.51 -3.24
CA ILE A 157 2.98 8.00 -4.58
C ILE A 157 3.30 9.07 -5.64
N SER A 158 3.85 8.67 -6.80
CA SER A 158 4.56 9.60 -7.69
C SER A 158 3.72 10.52 -8.56
N ASP A 159 2.46 10.15 -8.80
CA ASP A 159 1.58 10.72 -9.82
C ASP A 159 0.13 10.67 -9.29
N PRO A 160 -0.69 11.74 -9.41
CA PRO A 160 -2.07 11.77 -8.93
C PRO A 160 -3.03 10.80 -9.66
N ASN A 161 -2.64 10.18 -10.76
CA ASN A 161 -3.48 9.24 -11.50
C ASN A 161 -3.79 7.97 -10.68
N CYS A 162 -5.08 7.62 -10.57
CA CYS A 162 -5.57 6.49 -9.76
C CYS A 162 -4.96 5.13 -10.10
N ARG A 163 -4.37 4.97 -11.29
CA ARG A 163 -3.71 3.73 -11.72
C ARG A 163 -2.24 3.62 -11.33
N VAL A 164 -1.61 4.70 -10.85
CA VAL A 164 -0.16 4.73 -10.60
C VAL A 164 0.12 4.41 -9.13
N THR A 165 0.76 3.26 -8.91
CA THR A 165 1.20 2.75 -7.61
C THR A 165 2.64 3.16 -7.25
N LYS A 166 3.42 3.55 -8.28
CA LYS A 166 4.86 3.86 -8.18
C LYS A 166 5.14 4.96 -7.16
N LEU A 167 6.21 4.80 -6.39
CA LEU A 167 6.68 5.80 -5.44
C LEU A 167 7.56 6.89 -6.07
N LYS A 168 7.47 8.09 -5.49
CA LYS A 168 8.40 9.20 -5.65
C LYS A 168 9.15 9.41 -4.33
N LYS A 169 10.45 9.62 -4.46
CA LYS A 169 11.32 10.04 -3.37
C LYS A 169 11.50 11.55 -3.45
N ILE A 170 11.41 12.22 -2.30
CA ILE A 170 11.55 13.67 -2.16
C ILE A 170 12.66 13.94 -1.14
N ASP A 171 13.42 15.03 -1.30
CA ASP A 171 14.35 15.48 -0.28
C ASP A 171 13.54 16.04 0.92
N PRO A 172 13.68 15.49 2.14
CA PRO A 172 12.95 15.99 3.30
C PRO A 172 13.27 17.46 3.64
N ASN A 173 14.34 18.05 3.11
CA ASN A 173 14.66 19.47 3.29
C ASN A 173 13.78 20.40 2.43
N THR A 174 13.22 19.93 1.30
CA THR A 174 12.30 20.74 0.48
C THR A 174 10.86 20.76 1.03
N ILE A 175 10.62 20.16 2.20
CA ILE A 175 9.30 20.05 2.84
C ILE A 175 9.32 20.86 4.14
N THR A 176 8.48 21.88 4.22
CA THR A 176 8.41 22.79 5.39
C THR A 176 7.90 22.07 6.65
N LYS A 177 8.25 22.56 7.86
CA LYS A 177 7.72 21.96 9.10
C LYS A 177 6.19 21.99 9.21
N PRO A 178 5.47 23.07 8.83
CA PRO A 178 4.01 23.05 8.77
C PRO A 178 3.46 22.00 7.78
N GLU A 179 4.11 21.82 6.61
CA GLU A 179 3.69 20.79 5.66
C GLU A 179 3.97 19.38 6.18
N LYS A 180 5.12 19.14 6.82
CA LYS A 180 5.42 17.87 7.51
C LYS A 180 4.32 17.52 8.50
N GLN A 181 3.95 18.46 9.38
CA GLN A 181 2.87 18.28 10.35
C GLN A 181 1.54 17.91 9.67
N ALA A 182 1.15 18.66 8.64
CA ALA A 182 -0.15 18.54 7.99
C ALA A 182 -0.30 17.29 7.08
N LYS A 183 0.74 16.93 6.31
CA LYS A 183 0.63 15.91 5.24
C LYS A 183 1.50 14.67 5.45
N TRP A 184 2.48 14.70 6.35
CA TRP A 184 3.46 13.64 6.52
C TRP A 184 3.42 13.03 7.94
N ALA A 185 3.77 11.77 8.03
CA ALA A 185 3.90 11.02 9.28
C ALA A 185 5.35 10.60 9.49
N THR A 186 5.78 10.55 10.75
CA THR A 186 6.92 9.72 11.13
C THR A 186 6.46 8.28 11.08
N GLU A 187 7.22 7.44 10.40
CA GLU A 187 6.85 6.08 10.05
C GLU A 187 7.87 5.09 10.60
N HIS A 188 7.39 4.03 11.24
CA HIS A 188 8.23 2.92 11.68
C HIS A 188 8.40 1.89 10.55
N GLY A 189 9.64 1.46 10.32
CA GLY A 189 9.93 0.37 9.38
C GLY A 189 9.28 -0.97 9.78
N VAL A 190 9.18 -1.23 11.09
CA VAL A 190 8.44 -2.35 11.68
C VAL A 190 7.41 -1.76 12.65
N GLU A 191 6.13 -2.05 12.42
CA GLU A 191 5.02 -1.38 13.11
C GLU A 191 5.01 -1.59 14.64
N ILE A 192 4.49 -0.61 15.38
CA ILE A 192 4.26 -0.71 16.83
C ILE A 192 3.40 -1.94 17.19
N GLN A 193 2.46 -2.28 16.29
CA GLN A 193 1.56 -3.41 16.41
C GLN A 193 2.26 -4.77 16.22
N TYR A 194 3.47 -4.82 15.65
CA TYR A 194 4.31 -6.02 15.64
C TYR A 194 4.57 -6.51 17.07
N ILE A 195 5.00 -5.60 17.98
CA ILE A 195 5.29 -5.93 19.39
C ILE A 195 4.01 -6.34 20.13
N LYS A 196 2.87 -5.70 19.83
CA LYS A 196 1.55 -6.08 20.36
C LYS A 196 1.13 -7.48 19.92
N SER A 197 1.27 -7.80 18.64
CA SER A 197 0.97 -9.12 18.08
C SER A 197 1.90 -10.19 18.65
N PHE A 198 3.20 -9.91 18.71
CA PHE A 198 4.21 -10.81 19.28
C PHE A 198 3.91 -11.14 20.75
N THR A 199 3.64 -10.13 21.58
CA THR A 199 3.27 -10.35 23.00
C THR A 199 1.97 -11.15 23.12
N SER A 200 1.00 -10.91 22.23
CA SER A 200 -0.24 -11.70 22.17
C SER A 200 0.03 -13.17 21.79
N THR A 201 0.94 -13.43 20.84
CA THR A 201 1.37 -14.79 20.47
C THR A 201 2.09 -15.48 21.63
N ALA A 202 3.08 -14.83 22.23
CA ALA A 202 3.85 -15.36 23.36
C ALA A 202 2.97 -15.77 24.56
N VAL A 203 1.88 -15.04 24.80
CA VAL A 203 0.94 -15.31 25.90
C VAL A 203 -0.12 -16.36 25.57
N THR A 204 -0.52 -16.49 24.31
CA THR A 204 -1.63 -17.38 23.91
C THR A 204 -1.20 -18.69 23.26
N GLY A 205 0.05 -18.77 22.79
CA GLY A 205 0.54 -19.84 21.93
C GLY A 205 -0.04 -19.81 20.51
N ASN A 206 -0.69 -18.71 20.10
CA ASN A 206 -1.32 -18.56 18.78
C ASN A 206 -0.54 -17.58 17.90
N LEU A 207 -0.10 -18.05 16.75
CA LEU A 207 0.50 -17.23 15.70
C LEU A 207 -0.56 -16.33 15.02
N PRO A 208 -0.17 -15.24 14.36
CA PRO A 208 -1.06 -14.37 13.59
C PRO A 208 -2.03 -15.12 12.66
N SER A 209 -1.51 -16.13 11.94
CA SER A 209 -2.25 -17.06 11.05
C SER A 209 -3.25 -18.00 11.75
N LYS A 210 -3.38 -17.90 13.08
CA LYS A 210 -4.17 -18.78 13.97
C LYS A 210 -3.63 -20.21 14.13
N ARG A 211 -2.48 -20.53 13.53
CA ARG A 211 -1.71 -21.73 13.87
C ARG A 211 -1.25 -21.66 15.33
N ARG A 212 -1.02 -22.83 15.95
CA ARG A 212 -0.26 -22.90 17.21
C ARG A 212 1.24 -22.69 16.94
N LEU A 213 1.96 -22.21 17.95
CA LEU A 213 3.40 -22.41 18.06
C LEU A 213 3.75 -23.91 18.03
N THR A 214 4.95 -24.22 17.56
CA THR A 214 5.57 -25.54 17.61
C THR A 214 6.60 -25.67 18.74
N THR A 215 7.16 -24.57 19.26
CA THR A 215 7.81 -24.61 20.58
C THR A 215 6.80 -25.01 21.65
N THR A 216 7.23 -25.90 22.56
CA THR A 216 6.43 -26.33 23.72
C THR A 216 6.28 -25.22 24.77
N GLY A 217 7.08 -24.16 24.69
CA GLY A 217 7.12 -23.08 25.66
C GLY A 217 6.30 -21.85 25.24
N TYR A 218 5.16 -21.61 25.89
CA TYR A 218 4.48 -20.32 25.86
C TYR A 218 4.63 -19.59 27.20
N ILE A 219 4.68 -18.26 27.16
CA ILE A 219 4.95 -17.43 28.34
C ILE A 219 3.64 -17.07 29.03
N GLY A 220 3.37 -17.69 30.18
CA GLY A 220 2.16 -17.44 30.95
C GLY A 220 1.90 -15.95 31.23
N LYS A 221 0.65 -15.50 31.02
CA LYS A 221 0.20 -14.11 31.18
C LYS A 221 0.69 -13.41 32.47
N LYS A 222 0.81 -14.13 33.59
CA LYS A 222 1.36 -13.62 34.84
C LYS A 222 2.80 -13.14 34.63
N HIS A 223 3.68 -14.02 34.16
CA HIS A 223 5.10 -13.73 33.95
C HIS A 223 5.29 -12.62 32.91
N MET A 224 4.50 -12.61 31.83
CA MET A 224 4.60 -11.53 30.84
C MET A 224 4.23 -10.16 31.44
N ASN A 225 3.22 -10.07 32.31
CA ASN A 225 2.92 -8.82 33.02
C ASN A 225 3.98 -8.46 34.08
N GLU A 226 4.53 -9.45 34.78
CA GLU A 226 5.48 -9.32 35.90
C GLU A 226 6.89 -8.91 35.46
N TYR A 227 7.35 -9.40 34.30
CA TYR A 227 8.73 -9.21 33.82
C TYR A 227 8.87 -8.30 32.60
N PHE A 228 7.97 -8.36 31.61
CA PHE A 228 8.21 -7.68 30.31
C PHE A 228 8.23 -6.16 30.42
N ASN A 229 7.40 -5.57 31.27
CA ASN A 229 7.37 -4.11 31.51
C ASN A 229 8.13 -3.70 32.79
N ASN A 230 8.85 -4.62 33.43
CA ASN A 230 9.59 -4.34 34.67
C ASN A 230 10.75 -3.37 34.36
N PRO A 231 10.85 -2.19 35.03
CA PRO A 231 11.92 -1.23 34.78
C PRO A 231 13.32 -1.79 35.06
N ASN A 232 13.42 -2.82 35.91
CA ASN A 232 14.65 -3.54 36.25
C ASN A 232 14.60 -5.01 35.83
N GLY A 233 13.84 -5.36 34.78
CA GLY A 233 13.66 -6.74 34.33
C GLY A 233 14.95 -7.42 33.86
N LEU A 234 15.81 -6.70 33.14
CA LEU A 234 17.12 -7.17 32.70
C LEU A 234 18.17 -6.97 33.81
N SER A 235 19.00 -7.98 34.06
CA SER A 235 20.04 -7.98 35.10
C SER A 235 21.23 -7.07 34.74
N THR A 236 21.43 -6.78 33.45
CA THR A 236 22.31 -5.74 32.91
C THR A 236 21.53 -4.78 31.98
N PRO A 237 21.98 -3.53 31.76
CA PRO A 237 21.29 -2.61 30.85
C PRO A 237 21.65 -2.92 29.39
N TYR A 238 20.67 -3.40 28.61
CA TYR A 238 20.82 -3.66 27.19
C TYR A 238 20.73 -2.39 26.33
N ARG A 239 21.31 -2.41 25.13
CA ARG A 239 21.31 -1.29 24.18
C ARG A 239 21.07 -1.78 22.73
N ALA A 240 19.90 -1.48 22.16
CA ALA A 240 19.46 -2.04 20.87
C ALA A 240 20.23 -1.53 19.63
N THR A 241 20.79 -0.32 19.67
CA THR A 241 21.77 0.19 18.69
C THR A 241 22.91 0.90 19.41
N ASN A 242 24.00 1.23 18.72
CA ASN A 242 25.06 2.05 19.32
C ASN A 242 24.58 3.45 19.78
N THR A 243 23.63 4.06 19.06
CA THR A 243 23.04 5.37 19.41
C THR A 243 21.98 5.31 20.51
N SER A 244 21.30 4.17 20.67
CA SER A 244 20.24 3.99 21.67
C SER A 244 20.65 4.31 23.10
N ARG A 245 19.70 4.87 23.87
CA ARG A 245 19.79 4.91 25.34
C ARG A 245 19.64 3.48 25.88
N ALA A 246 20.61 3.02 26.66
CA ALA A 246 20.57 1.71 27.31
C ALA A 246 19.45 1.63 28.36
N THR A 247 18.84 0.45 28.52
CA THR A 247 17.67 0.22 29.37
C THR A 247 17.69 -1.15 30.05
N ARG A 248 17.10 -1.24 31.25
CA ARG A 248 16.84 -2.51 31.95
C ARG A 248 15.41 -3.02 31.75
N ASN A 249 14.59 -2.32 30.96
CA ASN A 249 13.19 -2.66 30.71
C ASN A 249 13.05 -3.44 29.38
N PRO A 250 12.61 -4.73 29.40
CA PRO A 250 12.49 -5.55 28.18
C PRO A 250 11.58 -4.94 27.10
N SER A 251 10.41 -4.44 27.50
CA SER A 251 9.45 -3.76 26.62
C SER A 251 10.07 -2.53 25.98
N ALA A 252 10.77 -1.69 26.77
CA ALA A 252 11.46 -0.51 26.24
C ALA A 252 12.59 -0.86 25.25
N ALA A 253 13.30 -1.98 25.46
CA ALA A 253 14.33 -2.44 24.52
C ALA A 253 13.73 -2.84 23.17
N MET A 254 12.58 -3.52 23.17
CA MET A 254 11.86 -3.87 21.93
C MET A 254 11.35 -2.63 21.19
N PHE A 255 10.80 -1.64 21.91
CA PHE A 255 10.39 -0.37 21.28
C PHE A 255 11.58 0.44 20.75
N GLU A 256 12.69 0.47 21.48
CA GLU A 256 13.92 1.14 21.06
C GLU A 256 14.46 0.57 19.73
N ALA A 257 14.31 -0.73 19.47
CA ALA A 257 14.70 -1.34 18.20
C ALA A 257 13.86 -0.82 17.01
N ILE A 258 12.53 -0.71 17.16
CA ILE A 258 11.65 -0.24 16.07
C ILE A 258 11.67 1.28 15.86
N GLY A 259 12.14 2.05 16.84
CA GLY A 259 12.48 3.46 16.69
C GLY A 259 12.03 4.31 17.87
N SER A 260 12.80 5.37 18.15
CA SER A 260 12.57 6.29 19.26
C SER A 260 13.24 7.64 19.00
N TYR A 261 13.24 8.55 19.99
CA TYR A 261 14.05 9.76 19.96
C TYR A 261 15.56 9.49 19.82
N THR A 262 16.11 8.43 20.44
CA THR A 262 17.54 8.07 20.39
C THR A 262 17.91 7.10 19.27
N ASN A 263 16.98 6.27 18.79
CA ASN A 263 17.16 5.45 17.60
C ASN A 263 16.20 5.88 16.49
N ARG A 264 16.61 6.85 15.69
CA ARG A 264 15.83 7.31 14.52
C ARG A 264 16.19 6.57 13.23
N ARG A 265 17.11 5.59 13.29
CA ARG A 265 17.54 4.79 12.13
C ARG A 265 16.42 3.90 11.56
N SER A 266 15.54 3.42 12.43
CA SER A 266 14.34 2.63 12.07
C SER A 266 13.14 3.49 11.64
N LEU A 267 13.27 4.82 11.65
CA LEU A 267 12.21 5.79 11.34
C LEU A 267 12.37 6.42 9.95
N PHE A 268 11.25 6.80 9.34
CA PHE A 268 11.14 7.34 7.98
C PHE A 268 10.12 8.48 7.92
N LEU A 269 10.15 9.29 6.84
CA LEU A 269 9.11 10.28 6.54
C LEU A 269 8.27 9.80 5.35
N VAL A 270 6.96 9.61 5.54
CA VAL A 270 6.04 9.20 4.47
C VAL A 270 4.75 10.02 4.51
N THR A 271 4.00 10.10 3.40
CA THR A 271 2.69 10.78 3.42
C THR A 271 1.70 10.06 4.34
N ARG A 272 0.91 10.83 5.11
CA ARG A 272 -0.02 10.32 6.15
C ARG A 272 -0.91 9.18 5.66
N SER A 273 -1.51 9.31 4.48
CA SER A 273 -2.40 8.29 3.92
C SER A 273 -1.72 6.92 3.77
N LEU A 274 -0.50 6.91 3.24
CA LEU A 274 0.31 5.69 3.06
C LEU A 274 0.65 5.02 4.40
N ASN A 275 1.03 5.81 5.41
CA ASN A 275 1.27 5.32 6.78
C ASN A 275 -0.03 4.77 7.40
N SER A 276 -1.16 5.46 7.29
CA SER A 276 -2.45 4.99 7.80
C SER A 276 -2.94 3.71 7.12
N VAL A 277 -2.69 3.55 5.80
CA VAL A 277 -2.98 2.31 5.08
C VAL A 277 -2.06 1.18 5.53
N LYS A 278 -0.75 1.46 5.70
CA LYS A 278 0.22 0.50 6.26
C LYS A 278 -0.22 0.04 7.65
N ARG A 279 -0.56 0.97 8.53
CA ARG A 279 -1.08 0.69 9.87
C ARG A 279 -2.31 -0.22 9.83
N ARG A 280 -3.32 0.06 8.99
CA ARG A 280 -4.51 -0.83 8.87
C ARG A 280 -4.12 -2.25 8.44
N VAL A 281 -3.28 -2.38 7.39
CA VAL A 281 -2.78 -3.68 6.91
C VAL A 281 -2.11 -4.48 8.02
N PHE A 282 -1.20 -3.88 8.77
CA PHE A 282 -0.42 -4.57 9.80
C PHE A 282 -1.11 -4.65 11.18
N GLU A 283 -2.24 -3.95 11.37
CA GLU A 283 -3.25 -4.25 12.38
C GLU A 283 -4.12 -5.47 12.01
N GLY A 284 -4.03 -5.98 10.78
CA GLY A 284 -4.89 -7.05 10.25
C GLY A 284 -6.30 -6.58 9.89
N ILE A 285 -6.45 -5.29 9.56
CA ILE A 285 -7.72 -4.62 9.27
C ILE A 285 -7.80 -4.28 7.78
N ASP A 286 -8.95 -4.57 7.14
CA ASP A 286 -9.24 -4.19 5.77
C ASP A 286 -9.01 -2.66 5.57
N PRO A 287 -8.12 -2.23 4.63
CA PRO A 287 -7.86 -0.80 4.36
C PRO A 287 -9.13 0.04 4.13
N LEU A 288 -10.11 -0.53 3.42
CA LEU A 288 -11.48 -0.04 3.35
C LEU A 288 -12.44 -1.21 3.62
N SER A 289 -13.36 -1.04 4.58
CA SER A 289 -14.33 -2.08 4.94
C SER A 289 -15.28 -2.40 3.78
N LYS A 290 -15.68 -3.68 3.69
CA LYS A 290 -16.58 -4.21 2.66
C LYS A 290 -17.77 -3.29 2.37
N ASP A 291 -18.54 -2.91 3.39
CA ASP A 291 -19.79 -2.17 3.21
C ASP A 291 -19.55 -0.76 2.64
N ARG A 292 -18.40 -0.14 2.97
CA ARG A 292 -17.98 1.14 2.40
C ARG A 292 -17.51 1.01 0.96
N LEU A 293 -16.77 -0.06 0.63
CA LEU A 293 -16.42 -0.40 -0.75
C LEU A 293 -17.68 -0.58 -1.60
N GLN A 294 -18.65 -1.39 -1.12
CA GLN A 294 -19.93 -1.62 -1.79
C GLN A 294 -20.68 -0.29 -2.01
N LYS A 295 -20.78 0.55 -0.97
CA LYS A 295 -21.40 1.88 -1.05
C LYS A 295 -20.72 2.79 -2.09
N PHE A 296 -19.39 2.92 -2.07
CA PHE A 296 -18.67 3.80 -2.99
C PHE A 296 -18.71 3.30 -4.44
N VAL A 297 -18.65 1.98 -4.67
CA VAL A 297 -18.81 1.40 -6.01
C VAL A 297 -20.21 1.66 -6.55
N ALA A 298 -21.26 1.43 -5.76
CA ALA A 298 -22.64 1.69 -6.18
C ALA A 298 -22.93 3.19 -6.39
N GLU A 299 -22.43 4.07 -5.53
CA GLU A 299 -22.48 5.53 -5.71
C GLU A 299 -21.80 5.95 -7.02
N SER A 300 -20.65 5.34 -7.31
CA SER A 300 -19.82 5.68 -8.46
C SER A 300 -20.40 5.18 -9.79
N ILE A 301 -20.93 3.95 -9.82
CA ILE A 301 -21.70 3.42 -10.96
C ILE A 301 -22.91 4.30 -11.28
N ARG A 302 -23.64 4.75 -10.24
CA ARG A 302 -24.85 5.59 -10.38
C ARG A 302 -24.54 7.02 -10.86
N THR A 303 -23.36 7.57 -10.55
CA THR A 303 -23.02 8.98 -10.82
C THR A 303 -21.99 9.17 -11.93
N GLY A 304 -21.28 8.11 -12.32
CA GLY A 304 -20.17 8.18 -13.26
C GLY A 304 -18.96 8.98 -12.74
N LYS A 305 -18.79 9.07 -11.41
CA LYS A 305 -17.77 9.85 -10.68
C LYS A 305 -17.43 9.18 -9.34
N GLY A 306 -16.48 9.70 -8.56
CA GLY A 306 -16.28 9.29 -7.16
C GLY A 306 -15.55 7.95 -6.99
N GLU A 307 -15.05 7.36 -8.07
CA GLU A 307 -14.29 6.10 -8.05
C GLU A 307 -12.95 6.20 -7.31
N GLU A 308 -12.40 7.41 -7.17
CA GLU A 308 -11.17 7.65 -6.40
C GLU A 308 -11.33 7.23 -4.93
N LYS A 309 -12.55 7.30 -4.38
CA LYS A 309 -12.92 6.85 -3.02
C LYS A 309 -12.64 5.38 -2.74
N PHE A 310 -12.50 4.53 -3.76
CA PHE A 310 -12.10 3.13 -3.62
C PHE A 310 -10.78 2.80 -4.34
N LEU A 311 -10.48 3.45 -5.47
CA LEU A 311 -9.22 3.23 -6.19
C LEU A 311 -8.00 3.67 -5.37
N LEU A 312 -8.12 4.75 -4.56
CA LEU A 312 -7.05 5.20 -3.66
C LEU A 312 -6.61 4.11 -2.66
N PHE A 313 -7.56 3.45 -1.99
CA PHE A 313 -7.24 2.42 -0.99
C PHE A 313 -6.49 1.24 -1.62
N ILE A 314 -6.88 0.81 -2.83
CA ILE A 314 -6.18 -0.25 -3.58
C ILE A 314 -4.77 0.23 -3.97
N ARG A 315 -4.66 1.42 -4.56
CA ARG A 315 -3.40 2.05 -5.01
C ARG A 315 -2.39 2.21 -3.88
N GLU A 316 -2.82 2.75 -2.74
CA GLU A 316 -1.94 2.93 -1.58
C GLU A 316 -1.63 1.62 -0.86
N THR A 317 -2.52 0.63 -0.86
CA THR A 317 -2.17 -0.71 -0.34
C THR A 317 -1.03 -1.32 -1.15
N ILE A 318 -1.08 -1.26 -2.49
CA ILE A 318 0.04 -1.72 -3.33
C ILE A 318 1.29 -0.84 -3.12
N GLY A 319 1.11 0.49 -3.00
CA GLY A 319 2.18 1.44 -2.72
C GLY A 319 2.92 1.18 -1.40
N THR A 320 2.22 0.77 -0.35
CA THR A 320 2.79 0.34 0.94
C THR A 320 3.75 -0.83 0.77
N PHE A 321 3.39 -1.82 -0.05
CA PHE A 321 4.27 -2.96 -0.31
C PHE A 321 5.44 -2.61 -1.23
N GLN A 322 5.30 -1.62 -2.14
CA GLN A 322 6.47 -1.05 -2.82
C GLN A 322 7.41 -0.31 -1.86
N TYR A 323 6.87 0.39 -0.86
CA TYR A 323 7.64 1.19 0.09
C TYR A 323 8.52 0.32 0.99
N ILE A 324 7.96 -0.71 1.63
CA ILE A 324 8.75 -1.62 2.48
C ILE A 324 9.76 -2.48 1.69
N HIS A 325 9.62 -2.54 0.35
CA HIS A 325 10.56 -3.21 -0.56
C HIS A 325 11.50 -2.25 -1.31
N ASP A 326 11.46 -0.94 -1.04
CA ASP A 326 12.34 0.00 -1.70
C ASP A 326 13.82 -0.27 -1.32
N PRO A 327 14.78 -0.20 -2.25
CA PRO A 327 16.18 -0.50 -1.98
C PRO A 327 16.86 0.33 -0.87
N GLU A 328 16.38 1.55 -0.56
CA GLU A 328 16.88 2.36 0.56
C GLU A 328 16.16 2.05 1.90
N VAL A 329 14.98 1.41 1.85
CA VAL A 329 14.10 1.14 3.00
C VAL A 329 14.23 -0.29 3.50
N LEU A 330 14.14 -1.28 2.61
CA LEU A 330 14.17 -2.70 2.94
C LEU A 330 15.40 -3.11 3.79
N PRO A 331 16.65 -2.65 3.51
CA PRO A 331 17.81 -3.01 4.33
C PRO A 331 17.69 -2.54 5.78
N ARG A 332 17.06 -1.38 6.01
CA ARG A 332 16.80 -0.83 7.35
C ARG A 332 15.72 -1.62 8.07
N ILE A 333 14.63 -1.99 7.40
CA ILE A 333 13.59 -2.88 7.99
C ILE A 333 14.18 -4.23 8.39
N GLN A 334 15.06 -4.81 7.56
CA GLN A 334 15.76 -6.05 7.89
C GLN A 334 16.77 -5.89 9.04
N GLU A 335 17.40 -4.72 9.18
CA GLU A 335 18.21 -4.39 10.35
C GLU A 335 17.35 -4.31 11.62
N THR A 336 16.20 -3.62 11.57
CA THR A 336 15.24 -3.57 12.68
C THR A 336 14.77 -4.96 13.11
N ARG A 337 14.45 -5.86 12.17
CA ARG A 337 14.07 -7.26 12.47
C ARG A 337 15.21 -8.03 13.15
N ARG A 338 16.45 -7.91 12.68
CA ARG A 338 17.61 -8.51 13.36
C ARG A 338 17.79 -7.94 14.78
N ARG A 339 17.67 -6.62 14.99
CA ARG A 339 17.70 -6.02 16.34
C ARG A 339 16.59 -6.54 17.25
N LEU A 340 15.40 -6.83 16.71
CA LEU A 340 14.32 -7.46 17.48
C LEU A 340 14.64 -8.93 17.84
N ARG A 341 15.28 -9.70 16.95
CA ARG A 341 15.76 -11.06 17.26
C ARG A 341 16.86 -11.06 18.32
N GLU A 342 17.83 -10.16 18.20
CA GLU A 342 18.92 -9.95 19.17
C GLU A 342 18.36 -9.54 20.55
N THR A 343 17.43 -8.58 20.58
CA THR A 343 16.75 -8.14 21.81
C THR A 343 15.94 -9.28 22.43
N SER A 344 15.39 -10.20 21.61
CA SER A 344 14.70 -11.37 22.11
C SER A 344 15.65 -12.35 22.82
N VAL A 345 16.86 -12.62 22.27
CA VAL A 345 17.91 -13.43 22.95
C VAL A 345 18.25 -12.85 24.31
N GLU A 346 18.45 -11.54 24.36
CA GLU A 346 18.85 -10.82 25.57
C GLU A 346 17.80 -10.95 26.69
N ILE A 347 16.52 -11.00 26.30
CA ILE A 347 15.37 -11.15 27.20
C ILE A 347 15.25 -12.60 27.70
N SER A 348 15.35 -13.61 26.83
CA SER A 348 15.30 -15.02 27.25
C SER A 348 16.51 -15.42 28.10
N THR A 349 17.70 -14.87 27.78
CA THR A 349 18.96 -15.14 28.50
C THR A 349 18.95 -14.56 29.92
N GLN A 350 18.46 -13.33 30.11
CA GLN A 350 18.50 -12.66 31.42
C GLN A 350 17.27 -12.91 32.30
N ILE A 351 16.15 -13.37 31.73
CA ILE A 351 14.88 -13.54 32.47
C ILE A 351 14.38 -14.99 32.33
N PRO A 352 14.69 -15.88 33.30
CA PRO A 352 14.29 -17.29 33.25
C PRO A 352 12.78 -17.52 33.09
N MET A 353 11.94 -16.60 33.58
CA MET A 353 10.48 -16.67 33.44
C MET A 353 9.98 -16.32 32.02
N LEU A 354 10.88 -15.88 31.14
CA LEU A 354 10.68 -15.57 29.72
C LEU A 354 11.62 -16.40 28.81
N ILE A 355 12.15 -17.55 29.28
CA ILE A 355 13.21 -18.31 28.57
C ILE A 355 12.89 -18.71 27.11
N PHE A 356 11.62 -18.79 26.72
CA PHE A 356 11.22 -19.12 25.33
C PHE A 356 10.99 -17.90 24.43
N PHE A 357 11.25 -16.67 24.93
CA PHE A 357 10.86 -15.42 24.25
C PHE A 357 11.42 -15.30 22.83
N ASP A 358 12.59 -15.87 22.54
CA ASP A 358 13.22 -15.79 21.22
C ASP A 358 12.94 -16.99 20.31
N GLU A 359 12.70 -18.19 20.84
CA GLU A 359 12.09 -19.30 20.07
C GLU A 359 10.70 -18.89 19.53
N ILE A 360 9.89 -18.25 20.38
CA ILE A 360 8.58 -17.70 20.01
C ILE A 360 8.74 -16.64 18.91
N TRP A 361 9.84 -15.87 18.91
CA TRP A 361 10.11 -14.86 17.89
C TRP A 361 10.38 -15.49 16.52
N ASP A 362 11.18 -16.56 16.46
CA ASP A 362 11.53 -17.25 15.22
C ASP A 362 10.33 -17.88 14.51
N GLU A 363 9.32 -18.33 15.27
CA GLU A 363 8.04 -18.73 14.68
C GLU A 363 7.14 -17.55 14.31
N PHE A 364 7.14 -16.49 15.13
CA PHE A 364 6.26 -15.33 14.99
C PHE A 364 6.59 -14.46 13.78
N ASP A 365 7.84 -14.01 13.63
CA ASP A 365 8.24 -13.03 12.62
C ASP A 365 7.86 -13.47 11.18
N PRO A 366 8.26 -14.67 10.68
CA PRO A 366 7.87 -15.10 9.35
C PRO A 366 6.36 -15.34 9.22
N ASP A 367 5.64 -15.75 10.28
CA ASP A 367 4.19 -15.91 10.23
C ASP A 367 3.46 -14.57 10.16
N TRP A 368 3.93 -13.56 10.88
CA TRP A 368 3.35 -12.21 10.90
C TRP A 368 3.48 -11.53 9.53
N TRP A 369 4.70 -11.49 8.96
CA TRP A 369 4.90 -10.89 7.64
C TRP A 369 4.12 -11.60 6.54
N ASN A 370 4.04 -12.93 6.56
CA ASN A 370 3.20 -13.69 5.63
C ASN A 370 1.71 -13.38 5.83
N THR A 371 1.21 -13.45 7.07
CA THR A 371 -0.21 -13.22 7.39
C THR A 371 -0.68 -11.83 6.97
N MET A 372 0.10 -10.78 7.24
CA MET A 372 -0.28 -9.41 6.87
C MET A 372 -0.15 -9.15 5.37
N THR A 373 0.83 -9.78 4.70
CA THR A 373 0.93 -9.78 3.23
C THR A 373 -0.28 -10.45 2.59
N ASP A 374 -0.66 -11.65 3.05
CA ASP A 374 -1.72 -12.44 2.45
C ASP A 374 -3.11 -11.86 2.78
N THR A 375 -3.26 -11.20 3.94
CA THR A 375 -4.41 -10.36 4.27
C THR A 375 -4.56 -9.21 3.28
N ALA A 376 -3.49 -8.42 3.06
CA ALA A 376 -3.52 -7.31 2.11
C ALA A 376 -3.76 -7.77 0.67
N ARG A 377 -3.07 -8.82 0.20
CA ARG A 377 -3.25 -9.39 -1.14
C ARG A 377 -4.67 -9.92 -1.31
N GLY A 378 -5.20 -10.60 -0.29
CA GLY A 378 -6.56 -11.10 -0.25
C GLY A 378 -7.60 -9.99 -0.32
N TRP A 379 -7.43 -8.91 0.44
CA TRP A 379 -8.31 -7.74 0.41
C TRP A 379 -8.30 -7.04 -0.96
N VAL A 380 -7.13 -6.77 -1.55
CA VAL A 380 -7.05 -6.15 -2.88
C VAL A 380 -7.67 -7.05 -3.94
N THR A 381 -7.36 -8.35 -3.95
CA THR A 381 -7.91 -9.31 -4.93
C THR A 381 -9.44 -9.35 -4.86
N LYS A 382 -10.01 -9.44 -3.65
CA LYS A 382 -11.47 -9.42 -3.43
C LYS A 382 -12.09 -8.09 -3.86
N SER A 383 -11.41 -6.97 -3.60
CA SER A 383 -11.87 -5.63 -3.95
C SER A 383 -11.89 -5.41 -5.47
N ILE A 384 -10.82 -5.81 -6.16
CA ILE A 384 -10.73 -5.81 -7.63
C ILE A 384 -11.83 -6.68 -8.25
N ALA A 385 -11.97 -7.93 -7.82
CA ALA A 385 -13.00 -8.85 -8.34
C ALA A 385 -14.43 -8.36 -8.04
N TYR A 386 -14.65 -7.66 -6.91
CA TYR A 386 -15.91 -6.98 -6.62
C TYR A 386 -16.18 -5.85 -7.61
N ILE A 387 -15.23 -4.90 -7.77
CA ILE A 387 -15.37 -3.74 -8.66
C ILE A 387 -15.60 -4.17 -10.11
N GLU A 388 -14.83 -5.15 -10.60
CA GLU A 388 -15.00 -5.66 -11.96
C GLU A 388 -16.39 -6.24 -12.19
N ARG A 389 -16.92 -7.06 -11.28
CA ARG A 389 -18.24 -7.67 -11.45
C ARG A 389 -19.34 -6.60 -11.52
N GLU A 390 -19.35 -5.65 -10.58
CA GLU A 390 -20.38 -4.61 -10.55
C GLU A 390 -20.30 -3.69 -11.78
N TYR A 391 -19.09 -3.29 -12.21
CA TYR A 391 -18.93 -2.46 -13.41
C TYR A 391 -19.23 -3.21 -14.71
N ARG A 392 -18.96 -4.52 -14.80
CA ARG A 392 -19.38 -5.36 -15.94
C ARG A 392 -20.90 -5.51 -15.99
N ALA A 393 -21.55 -5.75 -14.85
CA ALA A 393 -23.02 -5.83 -14.76
C ALA A 393 -23.69 -4.49 -15.14
N ALA A 394 -23.17 -3.37 -14.63
CA ALA A 394 -23.66 -2.04 -15.00
C ALA A 394 -23.45 -1.70 -16.48
N ALA A 395 -22.36 -2.18 -17.10
CA ALA A 395 -22.08 -1.96 -18.52
C ALA A 395 -22.93 -2.80 -19.49
N ALA A 396 -23.65 -3.81 -19.00
CA ALA A 396 -24.67 -4.52 -19.78
C ALA A 396 -25.99 -3.72 -19.92
N SER A 397 -26.13 -2.60 -19.20
CA SER A 397 -27.23 -1.65 -19.36
C SER A 397 -27.13 -0.88 -20.69
N PRO A 398 -28.27 -0.50 -21.33
CA PRO A 398 -28.27 0.40 -22.50
C PRO A 398 -27.57 1.75 -22.28
N ALA A 399 -27.38 2.16 -21.02
CA ALA A 399 -26.60 3.32 -20.61
C ALA A 399 -25.50 2.90 -19.62
N PRO A 400 -24.28 2.56 -20.08
CA PRO A 400 -23.16 2.20 -19.21
C PRO A 400 -22.62 3.42 -18.41
N PRO A 401 -22.03 3.22 -17.22
CA PRO A 401 -21.46 4.32 -16.42
C PRO A 401 -20.38 5.10 -17.17
N SER A 402 -20.42 6.43 -17.13
CA SER A 402 -19.52 7.28 -17.93
C SER A 402 -18.03 7.14 -17.58
N ASN A 403 -17.71 6.73 -16.35
CA ASN A 403 -16.36 6.44 -15.87
C ASN A 403 -15.90 4.98 -16.12
N TRP A 404 -16.77 4.09 -16.64
CA TRP A 404 -16.51 2.64 -16.76
C TRP A 404 -15.14 2.34 -17.37
N GLY A 405 -14.84 2.92 -18.54
CA GLY A 405 -13.60 2.63 -19.26
C GLY A 405 -12.35 3.09 -18.52
N ALA A 406 -12.45 4.15 -17.71
CA ALA A 406 -11.34 4.64 -16.91
C ALA A 406 -11.14 3.82 -15.63
N VAL A 407 -12.24 3.37 -15.00
CA VAL A 407 -12.21 2.39 -13.89
C VAL A 407 -11.60 1.06 -14.36
N GLN A 408 -12.01 0.51 -15.49
CA GLN A 408 -11.43 -0.73 -16.04
C GLN A 408 -9.91 -0.57 -16.32
N ARG A 409 -9.48 0.57 -16.90
CA ARG A 409 -8.04 0.87 -17.08
C ARG A 409 -7.28 0.95 -15.76
N ALA A 410 -7.86 1.55 -14.73
CA ALA A 410 -7.25 1.62 -13.40
C ALA A 410 -7.13 0.22 -12.78
N ILE A 411 -8.23 -0.54 -12.75
CA ILE A 411 -8.27 -1.89 -12.18
C ILE A 411 -7.31 -2.86 -12.88
N TYR A 412 -7.25 -2.86 -14.21
CA TYR A 412 -6.27 -3.66 -14.96
C TYR A 412 -4.81 -3.35 -14.55
N THR A 413 -4.48 -2.06 -14.39
CA THR A 413 -3.14 -1.62 -13.97
C THR A 413 -2.84 -2.05 -12.54
N LEU A 414 -3.78 -1.81 -11.61
CA LEU A 414 -3.65 -2.17 -10.20
C LEU A 414 -3.55 -3.70 -10.00
N ASN A 415 -4.28 -4.49 -10.79
CA ASN A 415 -4.22 -5.94 -10.77
C ASN A 415 -2.84 -6.48 -11.24
N ARG A 416 -2.26 -5.86 -12.28
CA ARG A 416 -0.88 -6.18 -12.72
C ARG A 416 0.14 -5.83 -11.63
N ASP A 417 -0.04 -4.69 -10.96
CA ASP A 417 0.87 -4.21 -9.92
C ASP A 417 0.76 -5.01 -8.59
N MET A 418 -0.15 -5.99 -8.50
CA MET A 418 -0.24 -6.94 -7.37
C MET A 418 1.06 -7.71 -7.10
N VAL A 419 1.94 -7.84 -8.09
CA VAL A 419 3.29 -8.45 -7.96
C VAL A 419 4.16 -7.79 -6.88
N TYR A 420 3.87 -6.52 -6.51
CA TYR A 420 4.56 -5.85 -5.42
C TYR A 420 4.10 -6.30 -4.03
N ILE A 421 2.86 -6.83 -3.87
CA ILE A 421 2.35 -7.35 -2.59
C ILE A 421 2.93 -8.75 -2.33
N LYS A 422 4.14 -8.76 -1.76
CA LYS A 422 4.92 -9.93 -1.37
C LYS A 422 5.40 -9.80 0.07
N THR A 423 5.76 -10.93 0.68
CA THR A 423 6.31 -10.97 2.03
C THR A 423 7.76 -10.49 2.03
N LEU A 424 8.26 -10.02 3.17
CA LEU A 424 9.68 -9.70 3.31
C LEU A 424 10.52 -10.99 3.23
N PRO A 425 11.76 -10.93 2.71
CA PRO A 425 12.72 -12.02 2.89
C PRO A 425 12.86 -12.38 4.38
N ARG A 426 13.08 -13.65 4.71
CA ARG A 426 13.46 -14.06 6.07
C ARG A 426 14.80 -13.42 6.44
N ILE A 427 15.03 -13.21 7.74
CA ILE A 427 16.36 -12.85 8.27
C ILE A 427 17.24 -14.09 8.46
#